data_AF-A0A4Q3EF60-F1
#
_entry.id   AF-A0A4Q3EF60-F1
#
_cell.length_a   1.000
_cell.length_b   1.000
_cell.length_c   1.000
_cell.angle_alpha   90.00
_cell.angle_beta   90.00
_cell.angle_gamma   90.00
#
_symmetry.space_group_name_H-M   'P 1'
#
loop_
_entity.id
_entity.type
_entity.pdbx_description
1 polymer ?
#
loop_
_entity_poly.entity_id
_entity_poly.type
_entity_poly.pdbx_seq_one_letter_code
_entity_poly.pdbx_strand_id
1 'polypeptide(L)'
;MKLKLLIIFAAGLCTATVFAQPPDLVKYVNTLQGTNSKHELTRGNTYPTTALPFGMHTWTPQTGKNGDGWKYQYFKDHIRGFQQAHQCSSWTRDYAVFSLMPETGNLVVNENERETKFNHVNEVAKPNYYKVKLDNQITAEISPSERGAQLRFSYPKGQ
;
A
#
# COMPACT_ATOMS: atom_id res chain seq x y z
N MET A 1 21.90 48.42 25.38
CA MET A 1 22.38 47.74 24.16
C MET A 1 22.54 46.23 24.32
N LYS A 2 23.19 45.72 25.38
CA LYS A 2 23.48 44.28 25.55
C LYS A 2 22.24 43.35 25.58
N LEU A 3 21.13 43.79 26.19
CA LEU A 3 19.90 42.97 26.29
C LEU A 3 19.13 42.85 24.96
N LYS A 4 19.08 43.92 24.14
CA LYS A 4 18.47 43.89 22.80
C LYS A 4 19.23 42.96 21.85
N LEU A 5 20.56 42.94 21.95
CA LEU A 5 21.41 42.06 21.15
C LEU A 5 21.21 40.58 21.53
N LEU A 6 21.01 40.29 22.82
CA LEU A 6 20.74 38.94 23.32
C LEU A 6 19.37 38.39 22.84
N ILE A 7 18.34 39.24 22.80
CA ILE A 7 17.00 38.87 22.31
C ILE A 7 17.00 38.61 20.80
N ILE A 8 17.72 39.43 20.02
CA ILE A 8 17.86 39.22 18.57
C ILE A 8 18.63 37.91 18.28
N PHE A 9 19.66 37.60 19.07
CA PHE A 9 20.42 36.36 18.93
C PHE A 9 19.59 35.11 19.30
N ALA A 10 18.79 35.19 20.37
CA ALA A 10 17.87 34.12 20.75
C ALA A 10 16.74 33.90 19.72
N ALA A 11 16.19 34.98 19.15
CA ALA A 11 15.19 34.90 18.08
C ALA A 11 15.77 34.29 16.79
N GLY A 12 17.02 34.61 16.45
CA GLY A 12 17.74 34.01 15.32
C GLY A 12 17.97 32.51 15.48
N LEU A 13 18.33 32.05 16.69
CA LEU A 13 18.47 30.62 17.00
C LEU A 13 17.14 29.86 16.90
N CYS A 14 16.02 30.47 17.30
CA CYS A 14 14.69 29.86 17.17
C CYS A 14 14.20 29.78 15.72
N THR A 15 14.64 30.65 14.81
CA THR A 15 14.26 30.57 13.39
C THR A 15 15.03 29.49 12.62
N ALA A 16 16.26 29.19 13.01
CA ALA A 16 17.08 28.17 12.35
C ALA A 16 16.57 26.72 12.58
N THR A 17 15.86 26.47 13.69
CA THR A 17 15.30 25.15 14.00
C THR A 17 14.00 24.84 13.27
N VAL A 18 13.32 25.83 12.67
CA VAL A 18 12.03 25.65 11.99
C VAL A 18 12.19 25.03 10.59
N PHE A 19 13.36 25.18 9.95
CA PHE A 19 13.62 24.66 8.59
C PHE A 19 14.40 23.33 8.57
N ALA A 20 14.62 22.69 9.71
CA ALA A 20 15.47 21.50 9.82
C ALA A 20 14.72 20.17 9.62
N GLN A 21 13.47 20.16 9.14
CA GLN A 21 12.83 18.88 8.85
C GLN A 21 13.54 18.20 7.68
N PRO A 22 14.07 16.98 7.87
CA PRO A 22 14.64 16.23 6.77
C PRO A 22 13.56 16.06 5.68
N PRO A 23 13.93 16.15 4.39
CA PRO A 23 12.96 16.02 3.32
C PRO A 23 12.28 14.66 3.40
N ASP A 24 10.95 14.62 3.28
CA ASP A 24 10.23 13.36 3.11
C ASP A 24 10.61 12.75 1.76
N LEU A 25 11.52 11.77 1.78
CA LEU A 25 11.97 11.05 0.60
C LEU A 25 11.00 9.94 0.19
N VAL A 26 10.16 9.46 1.11
CA VAL A 26 9.21 8.36 0.85
C VAL A 26 8.20 8.75 -0.23
N LYS A 27 7.87 10.05 -0.34
CA LYS A 27 6.98 10.57 -1.38
C LYS A 27 7.43 10.22 -2.81
N TYR A 28 8.74 10.09 -3.06
CA TYR A 28 9.28 9.74 -4.37
C TYR A 28 9.16 8.25 -4.71
N VAL A 29 8.92 7.40 -3.72
CA VAL A 29 8.82 5.96 -3.94
C VAL A 29 7.51 5.62 -4.65
N ASN A 30 7.61 4.81 -5.69
CA ASN A 30 6.49 4.23 -6.43
C ASN A 30 6.53 2.70 -6.27
N THR A 31 5.68 2.14 -5.42
CA THR A 31 5.61 0.68 -5.22
C THR A 31 4.97 -0.05 -6.40
N LEU A 32 4.34 0.67 -7.34
CA LEU A 32 3.80 0.10 -8.58
C LEU A 32 4.88 -0.03 -9.68
N GLN A 33 6.08 0.53 -9.49
CA GLN A 33 7.16 0.37 -10.46
C GLN A 33 7.53 -1.12 -10.61
N GLY A 34 7.45 -1.61 -11.85
CA GLY A 34 7.71 -3.01 -12.20
C GLY A 34 6.49 -3.95 -12.13
N THR A 35 5.33 -3.48 -11.65
CA THR A 35 4.11 -4.29 -11.50
C THR A 35 3.35 -4.53 -12.80
N ASN A 36 3.64 -3.77 -13.86
CA ASN A 36 3.12 -4.02 -15.21
C ASN A 36 3.93 -5.12 -15.91
N SER A 37 3.94 -6.31 -15.32
CA SER A 37 4.71 -7.47 -15.78
C SER A 37 3.81 -8.66 -16.10
N LYS A 38 4.21 -9.44 -17.11
CA LYS A 38 3.57 -10.71 -17.46
C LYS A 38 4.60 -11.83 -17.43
N HIS A 39 4.13 -13.08 -17.50
CA HIS A 39 5.02 -14.24 -17.55
C HIS A 39 5.95 -14.20 -18.78
N GLU A 40 5.42 -13.79 -19.92
CA GLU A 40 6.14 -13.76 -21.20
C GLU A 40 7.19 -12.65 -21.24
N LEU A 41 6.97 -11.54 -20.52
CA LEU A 41 7.90 -10.42 -20.44
C LEU A 41 7.74 -9.67 -19.11
N THR A 42 8.82 -9.69 -18.32
CA THR A 42 8.93 -8.94 -17.07
C THR A 42 9.43 -7.51 -17.29
N ARG A 43 8.86 -6.57 -16.55
CA ARG A 43 9.35 -5.18 -16.40
C ARG A 43 9.87 -4.91 -14.98
N GLY A 44 10.19 -5.97 -14.25
CA GLY A 44 10.61 -5.95 -12.85
C GLY A 44 10.01 -7.11 -12.06
N ASN A 45 8.76 -7.49 -12.39
CA ASN A 45 8.01 -8.58 -11.75
C ASN A 45 7.87 -8.38 -10.23
N THR A 46 7.52 -7.16 -9.85
CA THR A 46 7.24 -6.74 -8.48
C THR A 46 5.73 -6.75 -8.21
N TYR A 47 5.36 -6.62 -6.95
CA TYR A 47 4.00 -6.31 -6.51
C TYR A 47 4.07 -5.13 -5.51
N PRO A 48 3.00 -4.33 -5.36
CA PRO A 48 3.05 -3.13 -4.52
C PRO A 48 3.11 -3.49 -3.04
N THR A 49 4.33 -3.60 -2.53
CA THR A 49 4.61 -3.96 -1.14
C THR A 49 4.39 -2.77 -0.21
N THR A 50 3.48 -2.93 0.74
CA THR A 50 3.27 -2.03 1.87
C THR A 50 3.88 -2.68 3.11
N ALA A 51 5.02 -2.14 3.56
CA ALA A 51 5.81 -2.71 4.63
C ALA A 51 6.77 -1.67 5.24
N LEU A 52 7.18 -1.92 6.48
CA LEU A 52 8.39 -1.31 7.04
C LEU A 52 9.64 -1.96 6.42
N PRO A 53 10.80 -1.28 6.43
CA PRO A 53 12.06 -1.89 6.02
C PRO A 53 12.30 -3.21 6.77
N PHE A 54 12.52 -4.30 6.01
CA PHE A 54 12.73 -5.65 6.55
C PHE A 54 11.58 -6.19 7.43
N GLY A 55 10.35 -5.74 7.22
CA GLY A 55 9.17 -6.27 7.90
C GLY A 55 9.02 -7.79 7.69
N MET A 56 8.70 -8.50 8.77
CA MET A 56 8.39 -9.94 8.76
C MET A 56 7.13 -10.23 7.94
N HIS A 57 6.14 -9.34 8.01
CA HIS A 57 4.91 -9.44 7.22
C HIS A 57 4.79 -8.23 6.32
N THR A 58 4.59 -8.47 5.03
CA THR A 58 4.30 -7.42 4.06
C THR A 58 2.85 -7.52 3.60
N TRP A 59 2.29 -6.42 3.11
CA TRP A 59 0.90 -6.38 2.66
C TRP A 59 0.81 -5.88 1.22
N THR A 60 -0.12 -6.43 0.44
CA THR A 60 -0.34 -6.03 -0.95
C THR A 60 -1.79 -6.27 -1.37
N PRO A 61 -2.37 -5.43 -2.24
CA PRO A 61 -3.54 -5.84 -3.02
C PRO A 61 -3.23 -7.06 -3.88
N GLN A 62 -4.27 -7.84 -4.18
CA GLN A 62 -4.21 -9.06 -4.98
C GLN A 62 -5.13 -8.94 -6.19
N THR A 63 -4.56 -9.02 -7.39
CA THR A 63 -5.30 -9.15 -8.67
C THR A 63 -5.12 -10.53 -9.29
N GLY A 64 -4.07 -11.27 -8.91
CA GLY A 64 -3.79 -12.64 -9.34
C GLY A 64 -4.56 -13.68 -8.56
N LYS A 65 -4.77 -14.87 -9.14
CA LYS A 65 -5.47 -15.98 -8.49
C LYS A 65 -4.70 -16.48 -7.26
N ASN A 66 -5.40 -17.09 -6.30
CA ASN A 66 -4.77 -17.72 -5.15
C ASN A 66 -3.74 -18.77 -5.60
N GLY A 67 -2.55 -18.75 -4.99
CA GLY A 67 -1.44 -19.65 -5.32
C GLY A 67 -0.63 -19.26 -6.57
N ASP A 68 -1.08 -18.27 -7.34
CA ASP A 68 -0.32 -17.70 -8.45
C ASP A 68 0.82 -16.81 -7.91
N GLY A 69 1.98 -16.89 -8.56
CA GLY A 69 3.11 -16.01 -8.29
C GLY A 69 2.87 -14.56 -8.75
N TRP A 70 2.02 -14.33 -9.74
CA TRP A 70 1.66 -12.99 -10.22
C TRP A 70 0.57 -12.36 -9.35
N LYS A 71 0.91 -12.09 -8.08
CA LYS A 71 0.00 -11.56 -7.05
C LYS A 71 -0.76 -10.31 -7.47
N TYR A 72 -0.05 -9.37 -8.09
CA TYR A 72 -0.59 -8.11 -8.58
C TYR A 72 -0.03 -7.83 -9.96
N GLN A 73 -0.88 -7.38 -10.88
CA GLN A 73 -0.48 -6.96 -12.22
C GLN A 73 -1.20 -5.68 -12.59
N TYR A 74 -0.43 -4.63 -12.90
CA TYR A 74 -0.97 -3.28 -13.14
C TYR A 74 -2.05 -3.21 -14.22
N PHE A 75 -2.03 -4.09 -15.23
CA PHE A 75 -3.05 -4.05 -16.30
C PHE A 75 -4.37 -4.73 -15.92
N LYS A 76 -4.47 -5.34 -14.74
CA LYS A 76 -5.71 -5.94 -14.24
C LYS A 76 -6.52 -4.89 -13.49
N ASP A 77 -7.83 -4.94 -13.69
CA ASP A 77 -8.78 -3.95 -13.18
C ASP A 77 -9.63 -4.48 -12.01
N HIS A 78 -9.38 -5.69 -11.52
CA HIS A 78 -10.10 -6.28 -10.39
C HIS A 78 -9.16 -6.69 -9.25
N ILE A 79 -9.55 -6.35 -8.03
CA ILE A 79 -8.90 -6.81 -6.79
C ILE A 79 -9.79 -7.88 -6.15
N ARG A 80 -9.18 -8.99 -5.73
CA ARG A 80 -9.86 -10.12 -5.06
C ARG A 80 -9.51 -10.28 -3.59
N GLY A 81 -8.67 -9.39 -3.07
CA GLY A 81 -8.30 -9.34 -1.67
C GLY A 81 -7.10 -8.46 -1.38
N PHE A 82 -6.90 -8.20 -0.10
CA PHE A 82 -5.72 -7.58 0.47
C PHE A 82 -5.00 -8.64 1.30
N GLN A 83 -3.81 -9.04 0.87
CA GLN A 83 -3.13 -10.22 1.39
C GLN A 83 -1.88 -9.85 2.20
N GLN A 84 -1.63 -10.63 3.24
CA GLN A 84 -0.30 -10.76 3.82
C GLN A 84 0.58 -11.56 2.85
N ALA A 85 1.81 -11.12 2.61
CA ALA A 85 2.73 -11.73 1.66
C ALA A 85 4.16 -11.85 2.19
N HIS A 86 4.85 -12.90 1.76
CA HIS A 86 6.28 -13.17 2.01
C HIS A 86 7.05 -13.52 0.73
N GLN A 87 6.39 -13.40 -0.42
CA GLN A 87 6.92 -13.81 -1.72
C GLN A 87 8.16 -12.99 -2.11
N CYS A 88 9.30 -13.65 -2.33
CA CYS A 88 10.49 -12.98 -2.85
C CYS A 88 10.47 -12.81 -4.38
N SER A 89 9.77 -13.68 -5.11
CA SER A 89 9.58 -13.60 -6.56
C SER A 89 8.34 -14.38 -7.00
N SER A 90 7.75 -14.06 -8.15
CA SER A 90 6.61 -14.84 -8.67
C SER A 90 6.95 -16.32 -8.91
N TRP A 91 8.22 -16.63 -9.18
CA TRP A 91 8.69 -17.99 -9.49
C TRP A 91 8.71 -18.89 -8.25
N THR A 92 9.06 -18.32 -7.10
CA THR A 92 9.11 -19.03 -5.82
C THR A 92 7.74 -19.20 -5.18
N ARG A 93 6.76 -18.40 -5.62
CA ARG A 93 5.43 -18.28 -4.99
C ARG A 93 5.55 -17.83 -3.52
N ASP A 94 4.51 -18.04 -2.74
CA ASP A 94 4.39 -17.51 -1.39
C ASP A 94 4.04 -18.59 -0.36
N TYR A 95 4.18 -18.26 0.92
CA TYR A 95 3.87 -19.12 2.04
C TYR A 95 3.10 -18.35 3.13
N ALA A 96 2.33 -19.08 3.95
CA ALA A 96 1.56 -18.53 5.07
C ALA A 96 0.72 -17.29 4.70
N VAL A 97 0.07 -17.35 3.53
CA VAL A 97 -0.73 -16.27 2.96
C VAL A 97 -2.18 -16.42 3.42
N PHE A 98 -2.78 -15.31 3.81
CA PHE A 98 -4.22 -15.15 3.90
C PHE A 98 -4.60 -13.78 3.31
N SER A 99 -5.86 -13.64 2.91
CA SER A 99 -6.39 -12.39 2.36
C SER A 99 -7.70 -12.00 3.03
N LEU A 100 -7.92 -10.69 3.11
CA LEU A 100 -9.16 -10.07 3.55
C LEU A 100 -9.75 -9.30 2.37
N MET A 101 -11.04 -9.50 2.09
CA MET A 101 -11.76 -8.76 1.07
C MET A 101 -13.03 -8.19 1.70
N PRO A 102 -13.19 -6.85 1.76
CA PRO A 102 -14.44 -6.28 2.23
C PRO A 102 -15.51 -6.39 1.13
N GLU A 103 -16.71 -6.76 1.53
CA GLU A 103 -17.85 -6.97 0.62
C GLU A 103 -19.10 -6.26 1.17
N THR A 104 -20.02 -5.94 0.27
CA THR A 104 -21.35 -5.39 0.58
C THR A 104 -22.42 -6.23 -0.10
N GLY A 105 -23.59 -6.36 0.52
CA GLY A 105 -24.68 -7.19 -0.01
C GLY A 105 -24.50 -8.65 0.37
N ASN A 106 -24.49 -9.56 -0.62
CA ASN A 106 -24.38 -10.99 -0.37
C ASN A 106 -22.93 -11.40 -0.10
N LEU A 107 -22.72 -12.25 0.91
CA LEU A 107 -21.41 -12.83 1.20
C LEU A 107 -21.01 -13.83 0.09
N VAL A 108 -19.88 -13.57 -0.56
CA VAL A 108 -19.35 -14.42 -1.64
C VAL A 108 -17.92 -14.84 -1.31
N VAL A 109 -17.73 -16.12 -0.97
CA VAL A 109 -16.39 -16.60 -0.56
C VAL A 109 -15.48 -16.86 -1.76
N ASN A 110 -16.06 -17.26 -2.91
CA ASN A 110 -15.30 -17.64 -4.09
C ASN A 110 -14.44 -16.48 -4.61
N GLU A 111 -13.14 -16.74 -4.82
CA GLU A 111 -12.18 -15.69 -5.16
C GLU A 111 -12.43 -14.99 -6.50
N ASN A 112 -13.08 -15.66 -7.46
CA ASN A 112 -13.36 -15.10 -8.78
C ASN A 112 -14.70 -14.36 -8.79
N GLU A 113 -15.61 -14.69 -7.89
CA GLU A 113 -16.94 -14.07 -7.82
C GLU A 113 -16.94 -12.82 -6.92
N ARG A 114 -16.05 -12.77 -5.92
CA ARG A 114 -15.92 -11.61 -5.02
C ARG A 114 -15.05 -10.48 -5.54
N GLU A 115 -14.37 -10.69 -6.66
CA GLU A 115 -13.44 -9.70 -7.17
C GLU A 115 -14.17 -8.40 -7.52
N THR A 116 -13.61 -7.29 -7.07
CA THR A 116 -14.23 -5.99 -7.25
C THR A 116 -13.35 -5.13 -8.14
N LYS A 117 -13.99 -4.48 -9.10
CA LYS A 117 -13.32 -3.57 -10.01
C LYS A 117 -12.73 -2.36 -9.28
N PHE A 118 -11.62 -1.85 -9.77
CA PHE A 118 -10.99 -0.62 -9.30
C PHE A 118 -10.30 0.13 -10.45
N ASN A 119 -9.81 1.33 -10.17
CA ASN A 119 -9.01 2.10 -11.11
C ASN A 119 -7.82 2.73 -10.38
N HIS A 120 -6.64 2.73 -11.01
CA HIS A 120 -5.42 3.33 -10.46
C HIS A 120 -5.56 4.81 -10.13
N VAL A 121 -6.47 5.56 -10.78
CA VAL A 121 -6.74 6.96 -10.39
C VAL A 121 -7.28 7.09 -8.96
N ASN A 122 -7.87 6.01 -8.43
CA ASN A 122 -8.39 5.90 -7.07
C ASN A 122 -7.46 5.07 -6.16
N GLU A 123 -6.26 4.75 -6.61
CA GLU A 123 -5.27 3.95 -5.89
C GLU A 123 -4.09 4.82 -5.44
N VAL A 124 -3.72 4.68 -4.17
CA VAL A 124 -2.50 5.23 -3.60
C VAL A 124 -1.67 4.04 -3.13
N ALA A 125 -0.50 3.86 -3.73
CA ALA A 125 0.42 2.79 -3.39
C ALA A 125 1.76 3.38 -2.94
N LYS A 126 2.03 3.32 -1.63
CA LYS A 126 3.26 3.79 -0.97
C LYS A 126 3.79 2.72 -0.02
N PRO A 127 5.10 2.74 0.31
CA PRO A 127 5.68 1.75 1.20
C PRO A 127 5.01 1.72 2.58
N ASN A 128 4.63 2.88 3.09
CA ASN A 128 4.06 3.07 4.42
C ASN A 128 2.52 3.17 4.44
N TYR A 129 1.87 3.19 3.29
CA TYR A 129 0.42 3.35 3.19
C TYR A 129 -0.11 2.90 1.83
N TYR A 130 -1.12 2.04 1.84
CA TYR A 130 -1.89 1.70 0.66
C TYR A 130 -3.35 2.10 0.84
N LYS A 131 -3.96 2.61 -0.22
CA LYS A 131 -5.39 2.91 -0.28
C LYS A 131 -5.93 2.62 -1.66
N VAL A 132 -7.13 2.06 -1.73
CA VAL A 132 -7.90 2.01 -2.96
C VAL A 132 -9.39 2.21 -2.66
N LYS A 133 -10.07 2.98 -3.50
CA LYS A 133 -11.52 2.98 -3.55
C LYS A 133 -11.98 2.02 -4.65
N LEU A 134 -12.69 0.98 -4.25
CA LEU A 134 -13.27 -0.02 -5.14
C LEU A 134 -14.58 0.52 -5.76
N ASP A 135 -15.00 -0.07 -6.88
CA ASP A 135 -16.23 0.33 -7.61
C ASP A 135 -17.51 0.06 -6.80
N ASN A 136 -17.46 -0.89 -5.84
CA ASN A 136 -18.53 -1.09 -4.85
C ASN A 136 -18.57 0.00 -3.75
N GLN A 137 -17.80 1.07 -3.92
CA GLN A 137 -17.70 2.24 -3.05
C GLN A 137 -17.03 1.99 -1.70
N ILE A 138 -16.55 0.78 -1.41
CA ILE A 138 -15.74 0.51 -0.24
C ILE A 138 -14.34 1.10 -0.46
N THR A 139 -13.84 1.80 0.55
CA THR A 139 -12.43 2.21 0.58
C THR A 139 -11.65 1.29 1.50
N ALA A 140 -10.61 0.65 0.97
CA ALA A 140 -9.68 -0.16 1.74
C ALA A 140 -8.37 0.60 1.95
N GLU A 141 -7.86 0.60 3.17
CA GLU A 141 -6.62 1.26 3.57
C GLU A 141 -5.76 0.33 4.42
N ILE A 142 -4.44 0.38 4.24
CA ILE A 142 -3.47 -0.48 4.94
C ILE A 142 -2.30 0.38 5.41
N SER A 143 -1.99 0.30 6.70
CA SER A 143 -0.76 0.85 7.31
C SER A 143 0.03 -0.28 7.97
N PRO A 144 1.29 -0.53 7.58
CA PRO A 144 2.04 -1.70 8.02
C PRO A 144 2.70 -1.49 9.39
N SER A 145 2.96 -2.60 10.08
CA SER A 145 3.95 -2.70 11.16
C SER A 145 4.97 -3.79 10.81
N GLU A 146 5.93 -4.08 11.69
CA GLU A 146 6.94 -5.11 11.41
C GLU A 146 6.34 -6.52 11.22
N ARG A 147 5.23 -6.82 11.90
CA ARG A 147 4.63 -8.18 11.98
C ARG A 147 3.11 -8.14 11.83
N GLY A 148 2.57 -7.11 11.20
CA GLY A 148 1.12 -6.92 11.07
C GLY A 148 0.79 -5.69 10.24
N ALA A 149 -0.48 -5.33 10.22
CA ALA A 149 -0.94 -4.07 9.66
C ALA A 149 -2.26 -3.65 10.30
N GLN A 150 -2.53 -2.35 10.29
CA GLN A 150 -3.88 -1.84 10.49
C GLN A 150 -4.57 -1.79 9.13
N LEU A 151 -5.65 -2.55 8.99
CA LEU A 151 -6.54 -2.48 7.84
C LEU A 151 -7.80 -1.69 8.23
N ARG A 152 -8.18 -0.72 7.41
CA ARG A 152 -9.42 0.04 7.57
C ARG A 152 -10.27 -0.11 6.32
N PHE A 153 -11.50 -0.56 6.52
CA PHE A 153 -12.52 -0.65 5.47
C PHE A 153 -13.62 0.37 5.77
N SER A 154 -13.80 1.33 4.87
CA SER A 154 -14.86 2.34 4.97
C SER A 154 -15.98 1.96 4.00
N TYR A 155 -17.14 1.62 4.57
CA TYR A 155 -18.32 1.18 3.82
C TYR A 155 -19.18 2.37 3.37
N PRO A 156 -19.88 2.26 2.23
CA PRO A 156 -20.90 3.22 1.85
C PRO A 156 -22.04 3.27 2.89
N LYS A 157 -22.67 4.43 3.08
CA LYS A 157 -23.80 4.57 4.01
C LYS A 157 -24.98 3.69 3.58
N GLY A 158 -25.56 2.96 4.52
CA GLY A 158 -26.79 2.20 4.30
C GLY A 158 -26.61 0.84 3.62
N GLN A 159 -25.40 0.28 3.68
CA GLN A 159 -25.03 -1.06 3.20
C GLN A 159 -24.41 -1.85 4.34
#